data_AF-A0A1H4H0L8-F1
#
_entry.id   AF-A0A1H4H0L8-F1
#
_cell.length_a   1.000
_cell.length_b   1.000
_cell.length_c   1.000
_cell.angle_alpha   90.00
_cell.angle_beta   90.00
_cell.angle_gamma   90.00
#
_symmetry.space_group_name_H-M   'P 1'
#
loop_
_entity.id
_entity.type
_entity.pdbx_description
1 polymer ?
#
loop_
_entity_poly.entity_id
_entity_poly.type
_entity_poly.pdbx_seq_one_letter_code
_entity_poly.pdbx_strand_id
1 'polypeptide(L)'
;MSLINMAAQLFISKLGSNGDQLNLGSVVTALQNLLPTQNGELDLSALIAQFTNGNEGLANLASSWLSGGDNAALSPSTLLDVLGNDRIANFANSLELGQDTATSGLAQMLPELIDKNSENGDLLGNAVGGLAKGLLGKLF
;
A
#
# COMPACT_ATOMS: atom_id res chain seq x y z
N MET A 1 0.24 16.41 1.49
CA MET A 1 -0.86 15.44 1.69
C MET A 1 -0.21 14.20 2.29
N SER A 2 -0.71 13.65 3.40
CA SER A 2 -0.10 12.47 4.03
C SER A 2 -0.34 11.21 3.20
N LEU A 3 0.57 10.25 3.31
CA LEU A 3 0.49 9.00 2.57
C LEU A 3 -0.75 8.18 2.94
N ILE A 4 -1.11 8.15 4.22
CA ILE A 4 -2.31 7.45 4.70
C ILE A 4 -3.60 8.05 4.12
N ASN A 5 -3.66 9.37 3.95
CA ASN A 5 -4.81 10.04 3.33
C ASN A 5 -4.88 9.73 1.83
N MET A 6 -3.73 9.59 1.16
CA MET A 6 -3.68 9.15 -0.24
C MET A 6 -4.17 7.71 -0.36
N ALA A 7 -3.72 6.80 0.50
CA ALA A 7 -4.16 5.41 0.52
C ALA A 7 -5.67 5.31 0.75
N ALA A 8 -6.21 6.03 1.73
CA ALA A 8 -7.64 6.05 2.00
C ALA A 8 -8.47 6.57 0.81
N GLN A 9 -8.01 7.63 0.13
CA GLN A 9 -8.65 8.13 -1.09
C GLN A 9 -8.59 7.12 -2.24
N LEU A 10 -7.44 6.49 -2.45
CA LEU A 10 -7.29 5.45 -3.47
C LEU A 10 -8.21 4.26 -3.18
N PHE A 11 -8.28 3.80 -1.93
CA PHE A 11 -9.18 2.74 -1.50
C PHE A 11 -10.64 3.09 -1.82
N ILE A 12 -11.12 4.25 -1.38
CA ILE A 12 -12.48 4.73 -1.65
C ILE A 12 -12.74 4.77 -3.17
N SER A 13 -11.78 5.28 -3.94
CA SER A 13 -11.89 5.34 -5.40
C SER A 13 -11.98 3.96 -6.05
N LYS A 14 -11.25 2.95 -5.55
CA LYS A 14 -11.31 1.57 -6.04
C LYS A 14 -12.64 0.87 -5.72
N LEU A 15 -13.32 1.30 -4.67
CA LEU A 15 -14.63 0.76 -4.31
C LEU A 15 -15.78 1.29 -5.18
N GLY A 16 -15.55 2.35 -5.97
CA GLY A 16 -16.59 2.98 -6.78
C GLY A 16 -17.79 3.41 -5.92
N SER A 17 -19.01 3.03 -6.32
CA SER A 17 -20.24 3.38 -5.60
C SER A 17 -20.29 2.88 -4.15
N ASN A 18 -19.54 1.83 -3.81
CA ASN A 18 -19.45 1.37 -2.41
C ASN A 18 -18.59 2.30 -1.56
N GLY A 19 -17.70 3.09 -2.17
CA GLY A 19 -16.84 4.06 -1.51
C GLY A 19 -17.52 5.39 -1.19
N ASP A 20 -18.59 5.75 -1.92
CA ASP A 20 -19.26 7.05 -1.79
C ASP A 20 -19.85 7.30 -0.39
N GLN A 21 -20.23 6.23 0.31
CA GLN A 21 -20.77 6.27 1.67
C GLN A 21 -19.67 6.27 2.76
N LEU A 22 -18.43 6.00 2.40
CA LEU A 22 -17.34 5.88 3.37
C LEU A 22 -16.78 7.25 3.75
N ASN A 23 -16.60 7.44 5.05
CA ASN A 23 -15.90 8.61 5.56
C ASN A 23 -14.38 8.42 5.46
N LEU A 24 -13.67 9.38 4.85
CA LEU A 24 -12.21 9.35 4.69
C LEU A 24 -11.48 9.11 6.03
N GLY A 25 -11.89 9.76 7.12
CA GLY A 25 -11.26 9.59 8.43
C GLY A 25 -11.45 8.21 9.04
N SER A 26 -12.61 7.58 8.80
CA SER A 26 -12.86 6.19 9.22
C SER A 26 -11.99 5.22 8.44
N VAL A 27 -11.85 5.41 7.13
CA VAL A 27 -10.96 4.62 6.27
C VAL A 27 -9.49 4.79 6.68
N VAL A 28 -9.04 6.02 6.96
CA VAL A 28 -7.69 6.30 7.47
C VAL A 28 -7.42 5.51 8.76
N THR A 29 -8.35 5.57 9.72
CA THR A 29 -8.20 4.85 11.00
C THR A 29 -8.16 3.34 10.79
N ALA A 30 -9.04 2.81 9.93
CA ALA A 30 -9.09 1.39 9.61
C ALA A 30 -7.78 0.92 8.92
N LEU A 31 -7.25 1.71 7.98
CA LEU A 31 -5.97 1.44 7.32
C LEU A 31 -4.79 1.51 8.28
N GLN A 32 -4.79 2.44 9.25
CA GLN A 32 -3.74 2.53 10.28
C GLN A 32 -3.68 1.27 11.16
N ASN A 33 -4.82 0.63 11.40
CA ASN A 33 -4.89 -0.62 12.18
C ASN A 33 -4.51 -1.86 11.34
N LEU A 34 -4.79 -1.82 10.03
CA LEU A 34 -4.53 -2.93 9.12
C LEU A 34 -3.09 -2.95 8.59
N LEU A 35 -2.56 -1.80 8.20
CA LEU A 35 -1.28 -1.67 7.51
C LEU A 35 -0.18 -1.21 8.48
N PRO A 36 1.09 -1.53 8.20
CA PRO A 36 2.18 -1.04 9.02
C PRO A 36 2.25 0.49 8.94
N THR A 37 2.41 1.12 10.09
CA THR A 37 2.50 2.57 10.23
C THR A 37 3.71 2.97 11.05
N GLN A 38 4.30 4.11 10.71
CA GLN A 38 5.39 4.74 11.44
C GLN A 38 5.05 6.22 11.64
N ASN A 39 5.11 6.70 12.89
CA ASN A 39 4.77 8.09 13.26
C ASN A 39 3.36 8.54 12.82
N GLY A 40 2.40 7.62 12.71
CA GLY A 40 1.03 7.89 12.28
C GLY A 40 0.82 7.93 10.75
N GLU A 41 1.88 7.74 9.96
CA GLU A 41 1.81 7.56 8.51
C GLU A 41 2.04 6.10 8.10
N LEU A 42 1.70 5.74 6.87
CA LEU A 42 1.98 4.41 6.34
C LEU A 42 3.47 4.18 6.16
N ASP A 43 3.95 3.03 6.61
CA ASP A 43 5.30 2.57 6.36
C ASP A 43 5.30 1.63 5.13
N LEU A 44 5.52 2.21 3.95
CA LEU A 44 5.59 1.44 2.71
C LEU A 44 6.77 0.46 2.70
N SER A 45 7.85 0.76 3.42
CA SER A 45 9.02 -0.11 3.48
C SER A 45 8.67 -1.40 4.23
N ALA A 46 8.03 -1.28 5.39
CA ALA A 46 7.52 -2.42 6.15
C ALA A 46 6.39 -3.15 5.43
N LEU A 47 5.56 -2.46 4.66
CA LEU A 47 4.51 -3.07 3.84
C LEU A 47 5.13 -3.93 2.73
N ILE A 48 6.06 -3.38 1.96
CA ILE A 48 6.78 -4.12 0.90
C ILE A 48 7.51 -5.31 1.50
N ALA A 49 8.12 -5.15 2.69
CA ALA A 49 8.77 -6.24 3.40
C ALA A 49 7.82 -7.42 3.68
N GLN A 50 6.52 -7.20 3.91
CA GLN A 50 5.56 -8.30 4.09
C GLN A 50 5.39 -9.13 2.81
N PHE A 51 5.48 -8.50 1.63
CA PHE A 51 5.42 -9.21 0.36
C PHE A 51 6.76 -9.89 0.04
N THR A 52 7.89 -9.18 0.17
CA THR A 52 9.20 -9.73 -0.20
C THR A 52 9.66 -10.86 0.73
N ASN A 53 9.26 -10.85 2.00
CA ASN A 53 9.61 -11.91 2.96
C ASN A 53 8.77 -13.18 2.81
N GLY A 54 7.70 -13.17 2.03
CA GLY A 54 6.80 -14.32 1.89
C GLY A 54 7.36 -15.41 0.98
N ASN A 55 7.55 -15.10 -0.30
CA ASN A 55 8.19 -15.99 -1.29
C ASN A 55 8.68 -15.18 -2.50
N GLU A 56 9.45 -15.83 -3.38
CA GLU A 56 10.01 -15.20 -4.58
C GLU A 56 8.93 -14.61 -5.51
N GLY A 57 7.76 -15.26 -5.63
CA GLY A 57 6.65 -14.75 -6.42
C GLY A 57 6.10 -13.43 -5.88
N LEU A 58 5.97 -13.31 -4.55
CA LEU A 58 5.55 -12.08 -3.89
C LEU A 58 6.63 -11.00 -3.92
N ALA A 59 7.91 -11.38 -3.86
CA ALA A 59 9.01 -10.45 -4.06
C ALA A 59 8.98 -9.85 -5.47
N ASN A 60 8.80 -10.67 -6.50
CA ASN A 60 8.66 -10.22 -7.89
C ASN A 60 7.43 -9.33 -8.09
N LEU A 61 6.33 -9.63 -7.41
CA LEU A 61 5.12 -8.81 -7.40
C LEU A 61 5.42 -7.41 -6.83
N ALA A 62 6.09 -7.35 -5.67
CA ALA A 62 6.47 -6.09 -5.05
C ALA A 62 7.48 -5.28 -5.89
N SER A 63 8.44 -5.95 -6.52
CA SER A 63 9.41 -5.32 -7.43
C SER A 63 8.75 -4.72 -8.67
N SER A 64 7.69 -5.36 -9.20
CA SER A 64 6.90 -4.81 -10.31
C SER A 64 6.31 -3.44 -9.94
N TRP A 65 5.79 -3.30 -8.73
CA TRP A 65 5.20 -2.04 -8.24
C TRP A 65 6.22 -0.93 -8.03
N LEU A 66 7.47 -1.24 -7.74
CA LEU A 66 8.53 -0.25 -7.57
C LEU A 66 9.12 0.25 -8.89
N SER A 67 8.88 -0.48 -9.99
CA SER A 67 9.54 -0.25 -11.27
C SER A 67 8.93 0.87 -12.12
N GLY A 68 7.75 1.38 -11.77
CA GLY A 68 7.04 2.41 -12.55
C GLY A 68 6.40 1.89 -13.85
N GLY A 69 6.42 0.58 -14.09
CA GLY A 69 5.86 -0.07 -15.28
C GLY A 69 4.45 -0.61 -15.05
N ASP A 70 4.08 -1.65 -15.79
CA ASP A 70 2.80 -2.33 -15.55
C ASP A 70 2.80 -3.03 -14.19
N ASN A 71 1.97 -2.53 -13.28
CA ASN A 71 1.82 -3.09 -11.94
C ASN A 71 1.17 -4.47 -12.01
N ALA A 72 1.91 -5.50 -11.60
CA ALA A 72 1.40 -6.85 -11.50
C ALA A 72 0.18 -6.89 -10.56
N ALA A 73 -0.91 -7.53 -11.01
CA ALA A 73 -2.14 -7.61 -10.25
C ALA A 73 -1.97 -8.43 -8.97
N LEU A 74 -2.37 -7.86 -7.84
CA LEU A 74 -2.43 -8.56 -6.57
C LEU A 74 -3.78 -9.29 -6.46
N SER A 75 -3.74 -10.61 -6.24
CA SER A 75 -4.97 -11.38 -6.05
C SER A 75 -5.53 -11.20 -4.62
N PRO A 76 -6.87 -11.22 -4.44
CA PRO A 76 -7.47 -11.17 -3.10
C PRO A 76 -7.01 -12.30 -2.19
N SER A 77 -6.84 -13.52 -2.71
CA SER A 77 -6.33 -14.66 -1.95
C SER A 77 -4.90 -14.43 -1.47
N THR A 78 -4.02 -13.92 -2.34
CA THR A 78 -2.65 -13.56 -1.96
C THR A 78 -2.64 -12.50 -0.87
N LEU A 79 -3.52 -11.50 -0.97
CA LEU A 79 -3.61 -10.46 0.06
C LEU A 79 -4.05 -11.02 1.42
N LEU A 80 -5.00 -11.96 1.43
CA LEU A 80 -5.43 -12.66 2.65
C LEU A 80 -4.29 -13.48 3.25
N ASP A 81 -3.44 -14.09 2.42
CA ASP A 81 -2.28 -14.86 2.89
C ASP A 81 -1.20 -13.94 3.50
N VAL A 82 -0.99 -12.74 2.93
CA VAL A 82 0.04 -11.78 3.38
C VAL A 82 -0.41 -11.02 4.63
N LEU A 83 -1.61 -10.44 4.63
CA LEU A 83 -2.09 -9.61 5.74
C LEU A 83 -2.87 -10.40 6.80
N GLY A 84 -3.32 -11.60 6.49
CA GLY A 84 -4.12 -12.44 7.37
C GLY A 84 -5.63 -12.19 7.23
N ASN A 85 -6.40 -13.28 7.20
CA ASN A 85 -7.85 -13.25 7.04
C ASN A 85 -8.55 -12.42 8.14
N ASP A 86 -8.22 -12.67 9.41
CA ASP A 86 -8.86 -12.01 10.55
C ASP A 86 -8.67 -10.49 10.53
N ARG A 87 -7.49 -10.01 10.12
CA ARG A 87 -7.19 -8.58 10.07
C ARG A 87 -8.00 -7.89 8.98
N ILE A 88 -8.14 -8.53 7.82
CA ILE A 88 -8.98 -8.02 6.73
C ILE A 88 -10.46 -8.07 7.10
N ALA A 89 -10.93 -9.12 7.78
CA ALA A 89 -12.30 -9.20 8.28
C ALA A 89 -12.60 -8.06 9.27
N ASN A 90 -11.70 -7.78 10.21
CA ASN A 90 -11.85 -6.66 11.15
C ASN A 90 -11.85 -5.31 10.45
N PHE A 91 -11.00 -5.13 9.43
CA PHE A 91 -10.99 -3.92 8.61
C PHE A 91 -12.32 -3.73 7.87
N ALA A 92 -12.84 -4.78 7.24
CA ALA A 92 -14.13 -4.76 6.54
C ALA A 92 -15.28 -4.40 7.48
N ASN A 93 -15.33 -5.05 8.66
CA ASN A 93 -16.33 -4.78 9.69
C ASN A 93 -16.29 -3.33 10.19
N SER A 94 -15.09 -2.75 10.34
CA SER A 94 -14.92 -1.36 10.79
C SER A 94 -15.49 -0.33 9.81
N LEU A 95 -15.66 -0.72 8.55
CA LEU A 95 -16.17 0.12 7.48
C LEU A 95 -17.57 -0.32 7.00
N GLU A 96 -18.19 -1.28 7.68
CA GLU A 96 -19.46 -1.89 7.30
C GLU A 96 -19.46 -2.43 5.86
N LEU A 97 -18.31 -2.93 5.41
CA LEU A 97 -18.11 -3.53 4.08
C LEU A 97 -18.13 -5.06 4.16
N GLY A 98 -18.50 -5.69 3.05
CA GLY A 98 -18.22 -7.12 2.87
C GLY A 98 -16.71 -7.39 2.77
N GLN A 99 -16.25 -8.49 3.36
CA GLN A 99 -14.84 -8.88 3.35
C GLN A 99 -14.27 -8.99 1.93
N ASP A 100 -15.01 -9.56 0.98
CA ASP A 100 -14.58 -9.66 -0.42
C ASP A 100 -14.41 -8.28 -1.08
N THR A 101 -15.35 -7.36 -0.82
CA THR A 101 -15.29 -5.98 -1.31
C THR A 101 -14.08 -5.25 -0.75
N ALA A 102 -13.84 -5.36 0.55
CA ALA A 102 -12.70 -4.75 1.22
C ALA A 102 -11.37 -5.33 0.70
N THR A 103 -11.28 -6.66 0.58
CA THR A 103 -10.08 -7.35 0.08
C THR A 103 -9.79 -6.95 -1.36
N SER A 104 -10.80 -6.92 -2.23
CA SER A 104 -10.66 -6.48 -3.62
C SER A 104 -10.21 -5.02 -3.72
N GLY A 105 -10.80 -4.12 -2.92
CA GLY A 105 -10.40 -2.72 -2.87
C GLY A 105 -8.94 -2.54 -2.44
N LEU A 106 -8.51 -3.25 -1.40
CA LEU A 106 -7.11 -3.24 -0.93
C LEU A 106 -6.16 -3.82 -1.99
N ALA A 107 -6.52 -4.93 -2.62
CA ALA A 107 -5.71 -5.60 -3.63
C ALA A 107 -5.48 -4.71 -4.87
N GLN A 108 -6.44 -3.87 -5.22
CA GLN A 108 -6.30 -2.90 -6.31
C GLN A 108 -5.59 -1.61 -5.87
N MET A 109 -5.74 -1.21 -4.60
CA MET A 109 -5.14 0.02 -4.06
C MET A 109 -3.64 -0.13 -3.82
N LEU A 110 -3.18 -1.26 -3.25
CA LEU A 110 -1.79 -1.43 -2.81
C LEU A 110 -0.76 -1.30 -3.95
N PRO A 111 -0.93 -1.96 -5.11
CA PRO A 111 0.01 -1.81 -6.23
C PRO A 111 0.15 -0.35 -6.68
N GLU A 112 -0.97 0.35 -6.87
CA GLU A 112 -0.98 1.74 -7.32
C GLU A 112 -0.43 2.71 -6.25
N LEU A 113 -0.67 2.43 -4.97
CA LEU A 113 -0.14 3.24 -3.88
C LEU A 113 1.40 3.16 -3.85
N ILE A 114 1.96 1.97 -3.99
CA ILE A 114 3.42 1.76 -3.96
C ILE A 114 4.05 2.40 -5.19
N ASP A 115 3.49 2.13 -6.37
CA ASP A 115 3.95 2.69 -7.65
C ASP A 115 4.01 4.22 -7.64
N LYS A 116 2.93 4.88 -7.24
CA LYS A 116 2.88 6.35 -7.13
C LYS A 116 3.86 6.94 -6.12
N ASN A 117 4.37 6.13 -5.19
CA ASN A 117 5.33 6.54 -4.17
C ASN A 117 6.71 5.93 -4.40
N SER A 118 6.99 5.49 -5.63
CA SER A 118 8.26 4.93 -6.07
C SER A 118 8.83 5.66 -7.29
N GLU A 119 10.15 5.68 -7.41
CA GLU A 119 10.87 6.18 -8.58
C GLU A 119 12.17 5.39 -8.75
N ASN A 120 12.47 4.95 -9.98
CA ASN A 120 13.67 4.18 -10.31
C ASN A 120 13.89 2.89 -9.49
N GLY A 121 12.81 2.22 -9.04
CA GLY A 121 12.92 1.00 -8.23
C GLY A 121 13.00 1.24 -6.72
N ASP A 122 12.99 2.51 -6.28
CA ASP A 122 13.09 2.89 -4.87
C ASP A 122 11.88 3.71 -4.42
N LEU A 123 11.51 3.61 -3.14
CA LEU A 123 10.48 4.47 -2.57
C LEU A 123 10.97 5.93 -2.48
N LEU A 124 10.14 6.89 -2.89
CA LEU A 124 10.43 8.33 -2.86
C LEU A 124 10.80 8.82 -1.45
N GLY A 125 10.23 8.23 -0.41
CA GLY A 125 10.55 8.55 1.00
C GLY A 125 11.92 8.05 1.49
N ASN A 126 12.47 7.00 0.85
CA ASN A 126 13.82 6.48 1.14
C ASN A 126 14.88 7.06 0.20
N ALA A 127 14.50 7.43 -1.03
CA ALA A 127 15.40 7.89 -2.09
C ALA A 127 16.02 9.27 -1.80
N VAL A 128 15.32 10.15 -1.09
CA VAL A 128 15.81 11.51 -0.77
C VAL A 128 17.01 11.49 0.20
N GLY A 129 17.22 10.40 0.95
CA GLY A 129 18.41 10.22 1.79
C GLY A 129 19.65 9.71 1.05
N GLY A 130 19.47 8.99 -0.07
CA GLY A 130 20.56 8.30 -0.78
C GLY A 130 21.07 9.00 -2.03
N LEU A 131 20.16 9.53 -2.86
CA LEU A 131 20.51 10.07 -4.18
C LEU A 131 21.10 11.49 -4.12
N ALA A 132 20.66 12.30 -3.15
CA ALA A 132 21.27 13.62 -2.93
C ALA A 132 22.71 13.52 -2.39
N LYS A 133 23.04 12.44 -1.66
CA LYS A 133 24.40 12.23 -1.11
C LYS A 133 25.40 11.72 -2.16
N GLY A 134 24.93 10.95 -3.15
CA GLY A 134 25.78 10.37 -4.20
C GLY A 134 26.19 11.37 -5.30
N LEU A 135 25.35 12.37 -5.58
CA LEU A 135 25.64 13.42 -6.56
C LEU A 135 26.49 14.54 -5.93
N LEU A 136 26.11 15.02 -4.73
CA LEU A 136 26.81 16.13 -4.07
C LEU A 136 28.21 15.76 -3.58
N GLY A 137 28.50 14.48 -3.33
CA GLY A 137 29.83 14.01 -2.94
C GLY A 137 30.84 13.84 -4.09
N LYS A 138 30.42 14.03 -5.35
CA LYS A 138 31.27 13.93 -6.55
C LYS A 138 31.54 15.27 -7.24
N LEU A 139 31.08 16.37 -6.65
CA LEU A 139 31.23 17.73 -7.19
C LEU A 139 32.09 18.63 -6.29
N PHE A 140 32.71 18.08 -5.24
CA PHE A 140 33.65 18.77 -4.35
C PHE A 140 34.89 17.90 -4.10
#